data_AF-A0ABC8SU09-F1
#
_entry.id   AF-A0ABC8SU09-F1
#
_cell.length_a   1.000
_cell.length_b   1.000
_cell.length_c   1.000
_cell.angle_alpha   90.00
_cell.angle_beta   90.00
_cell.angle_gamma   90.00
#
_symmetry.space_group_name_H-M   'P 1'
#
loop_
_entity.id
_entity.type
_entity.pdbx_description
1 polymer ?
#
loop_
_entity_poly.entity_id
_entity_poly.type
_entity_poly.pdbx_seq_one_letter_code
_entity_poly.pdbx_strand_id
1 'polypeptide(L)'
;MKFGWDLRVGLNRRLSSWKNSEDPSPGDLTYGIELHEYPEAVMWKGSKKHYRSGPWNGLRFSGVPNLRPNPLYKFDFFSNEEEVYYTYQFTSESIISSLVLNQTTSLAERHIWMEAEQIWKITLSRPQDDCDDYGVCGANGICNIIATPVCQCLMGFKPKSPARWKLIDTSQGCIRDKPLDCKSAEGFNKFVNLKLPDTTNSWVNKSMNLSECRDKCLKDCSCMAYTNSDIRGTGSGCALWFGDLIDIRQFPTGGDDLYIRMSASSLEGTKNVTTGKSDPGGAKGGTKWIIPVVIVATIVVISGILIMSYYTWKGRTATEGKILNYSHAHSQRTCNGVNLWNF
;
A
#
# COMPACT_ATOMS: atom_id res chain seq x y z
N MET A 1 25.80 2.98 -2.65
CA MET A 1 26.07 2.36 -3.97
C MET A 1 24.99 2.79 -4.96
N LYS A 2 25.30 2.89 -6.25
CA LYS A 2 24.30 3.16 -7.30
C LYS A 2 23.75 1.82 -7.83
N PHE A 3 22.43 1.61 -7.74
CA PHE A 3 21.72 0.47 -8.33
C PHE A 3 21.03 0.95 -9.60
N GLY A 4 21.56 0.61 -10.77
CA GLY A 4 21.10 1.14 -12.05
C GLY A 4 22.22 1.48 -13.04
N TRP A 5 21.89 2.32 -14.00
CA TRP A 5 22.68 2.59 -15.19
C TRP A 5 23.53 3.87 -15.08
N ASP A 6 24.77 3.77 -15.55
CA ASP A 6 25.51 4.92 -16.10
C ASP A 6 25.41 4.85 -17.63
N LEU A 7 24.60 5.74 -18.22
CA LEU A 7 24.25 5.73 -19.63
C LEU A 7 25.42 6.13 -20.52
N ARG A 8 26.35 6.95 -20.00
CA ARG A 8 27.52 7.44 -20.75
C ARG A 8 28.48 6.32 -21.13
N VAL A 9 28.56 5.29 -20.30
CA VAL A 9 29.44 4.13 -20.49
C VAL A 9 28.68 2.81 -20.69
N GLY A 10 27.34 2.85 -20.71
CA GLY A 10 26.50 1.67 -20.86
C GLY A 10 26.58 0.65 -19.72
N LEU A 11 26.99 1.08 -18.51
CA LEU A 11 27.20 0.18 -17.37
C LEU A 11 25.91 0.01 -16.55
N ASN A 12 25.36 -1.20 -16.53
CA ASN A 12 24.25 -1.57 -15.65
C ASN A 12 24.76 -2.20 -14.34
N ARG A 13 24.57 -1.50 -13.23
CA ARG A 13 24.85 -1.97 -11.87
C ARG A 13 23.60 -2.66 -11.32
N ARG A 14 23.51 -3.98 -11.50
CA ARG A 14 22.41 -4.82 -11.05
C ARG A 14 22.89 -5.90 -10.06
N LEU A 15 21.94 -6.51 -9.36
CA LEU A 15 22.20 -7.66 -8.48
C LEU A 15 21.99 -8.97 -9.25
N SER A 16 22.80 -9.97 -8.91
CA SER A 16 22.64 -11.35 -9.33
C SER A 16 22.75 -12.22 -8.08
N SER A 17 21.88 -13.23 -7.94
CA SER A 17 22.01 -14.21 -6.87
C SER A 17 23.26 -15.05 -7.07
N TRP A 18 23.73 -15.63 -5.98
CA TRP A 18 24.61 -16.79 -6.08
C TRP A 18 23.81 -17.99 -6.61
N LYS A 19 24.51 -18.93 -7.23
CA LYS A 19 23.89 -20.16 -7.73
C LYS A 19 23.33 -21.00 -6.58
N ASN A 20 24.01 -21.04 -5.44
CA ASN A 20 23.54 -21.61 -4.17
C ASN A 20 24.41 -21.10 -3.00
N SER A 21 24.25 -21.65 -1.78
CA SER A 21 24.99 -21.20 -0.59
C SER A 21 26.50 -21.46 -0.65
N GLU A 22 26.93 -22.45 -1.43
CA GLU A 22 28.33 -22.88 -1.53
C GLU A 22 29.03 -22.38 -2.81
N ASP A 23 28.25 -21.98 -3.83
CA ASP A 23 28.75 -21.57 -5.15
C ASP A 23 28.37 -20.10 -5.44
N PRO A 24 29.33 -19.16 -5.34
CA PRO A 24 29.09 -17.74 -5.57
C PRO A 24 29.01 -17.35 -7.05
N SER A 25 29.10 -18.32 -7.97
CA SER A 25 28.89 -18.03 -9.39
C SER A 25 27.48 -17.48 -9.66
N PRO A 26 27.29 -16.70 -10.75
CA PRO A 26 26.01 -16.08 -11.05
C PRO A 26 24.88 -17.10 -11.17
N GLY A 27 23.82 -16.81 -10.44
CA GLY A 27 22.58 -17.54 -10.45
C GLY A 27 21.56 -17.05 -11.48
N ASP A 28 20.38 -17.67 -11.47
CA ASP A 28 19.29 -17.38 -12.41
C ASP A 28 18.45 -16.16 -12.00
N LEU A 29 18.54 -15.73 -10.73
CA LEU A 29 17.79 -14.58 -10.24
C LEU A 29 18.63 -13.31 -10.40
N THR A 30 18.07 -12.32 -11.09
CA THR A 30 18.71 -11.01 -11.25
C THR A 30 17.73 -9.90 -10.92
N TYR A 31 18.23 -8.79 -10.39
CA TYR A 31 17.41 -7.64 -10.03
C TYR A 31 18.10 -6.36 -10.48
N GLY A 32 17.46 -5.56 -11.33
CA GLY A 32 18.04 -4.37 -11.94
C GLY A 32 16.99 -3.36 -12.37
N ILE A 33 17.42 -2.22 -12.90
CA ILE A 33 16.52 -1.23 -13.51
C ILE A 33 16.39 -1.53 -15.01
N GLU A 34 15.16 -1.56 -15.51
CA GLU A 34 14.84 -1.55 -16.93
C GLU A 34 14.68 -0.13 -17.44
N LEU A 35 15.32 0.17 -18.58
CA LEU A 35 15.25 1.45 -19.24
C LEU A 35 14.07 1.45 -20.21
N HIS A 36 12.98 2.08 -19.77
CA HIS A 36 11.89 2.53 -20.62
C HIS A 36 11.77 4.05 -20.48
N GLU A 37 10.85 4.68 -21.21
CA GLU A 37 10.49 6.09 -20.97
C GLU A 37 10.07 6.33 -19.51
N TYR A 38 9.52 5.30 -18.86
CA TYR A 38 9.28 5.29 -17.42
C TYR A 38 10.04 4.13 -16.73
N PRO A 39 11.28 4.34 -16.26
CA PRO A 39 12.13 3.27 -15.76
C PRO A 39 11.58 2.56 -14.52
N GLU A 40 11.84 1.26 -14.40
CA GLU A 40 11.31 0.41 -13.32
C GLU A 40 12.38 -0.54 -12.78
N ALA A 41 12.31 -0.88 -11.50
CA ALA A 41 13.12 -1.97 -10.97
C ALA A 41 12.40 -3.32 -11.16
N VAL A 42 13.09 -4.27 -11.79
CA VAL A 42 12.54 -5.55 -12.25
C VAL A 42 13.45 -6.70 -11.84
N MET A 43 12.84 -7.74 -11.28
CA MET A 43 13.50 -9.00 -10.98
C MET A 43 13.14 -10.05 -12.03
N TRP A 44 14.16 -10.71 -12.56
CA TRP A 44 14.03 -11.78 -13.54
C TRP A 44 14.50 -13.10 -12.94
N LYS A 45 13.81 -14.18 -13.30
CA LYS A 45 14.22 -15.56 -13.05
C LYS A 45 14.47 -16.23 -14.40
N GLY A 46 15.74 -16.32 -14.79
CA GLY A 46 16.13 -16.66 -16.15
C GLY A 46 15.54 -15.65 -17.15
N SER A 47 14.73 -16.14 -18.09
CA SER A 47 14.05 -15.32 -19.10
C SER A 47 12.61 -14.91 -18.74
N LYS A 48 12.16 -15.18 -17.50
CA LYS A 48 10.82 -14.81 -17.05
C LYS A 48 10.88 -13.64 -16.08
N LYS A 49 10.09 -12.60 -16.37
CA LYS A 49 9.88 -11.49 -15.44
C LYS A 49 9.15 -12.05 -14.22
N HIS A 50 9.78 -11.95 -13.05
CA HIS A 50 9.31 -12.58 -11.81
C HIS A 50 8.60 -11.57 -10.92
N TYR A 51 9.17 -10.37 -10.78
CA TYR A 51 8.66 -9.32 -9.91
C TYR A 51 8.97 -7.94 -10.48
N ARG A 52 8.12 -6.96 -10.19
CA ARG A 52 8.30 -5.56 -10.57
C ARG A 52 8.00 -4.66 -9.38
N SER A 53 8.95 -3.79 -9.03
CA SER A 53 8.71 -2.74 -8.04
C SER A 53 7.88 -1.59 -8.59
N GLY A 54 7.81 -1.45 -9.90
CA GLY A 54 7.09 -0.40 -10.60
C GLY A 54 7.95 0.81 -10.90
N PRO A 55 7.41 1.83 -11.58
CA PRO A 55 8.17 3.03 -11.85
C PRO A 55 8.31 3.89 -10.59
N TRP A 56 9.31 4.78 -10.60
CA TRP A 56 9.51 5.76 -9.54
C TRP A 56 8.58 6.96 -9.68
N ASN A 57 7.70 7.17 -8.71
CA ASN A 57 6.66 8.22 -8.75
C ASN A 57 7.09 9.56 -8.13
N GLY A 58 8.39 9.80 -7.96
CA GLY A 58 8.94 10.99 -7.28
C GLY A 58 9.13 10.82 -5.76
N LEU A 59 8.45 9.86 -5.13
CA LEU A 59 8.58 9.55 -3.70
C LEU A 59 9.04 8.12 -3.41
N ARG A 60 8.64 7.17 -4.26
CA ARG A 60 8.85 5.72 -4.09
C ARG A 60 8.58 4.99 -5.40
N PHE A 61 8.90 3.70 -5.44
CA PHE A 61 8.41 2.82 -6.50
C PHE A 61 6.93 2.49 -6.28
N SER A 62 6.11 2.50 -7.34
CA SER A 62 4.64 2.35 -7.23
C SER A 62 4.20 1.04 -6.56
N GLY A 63 4.94 -0.04 -6.77
CA GLY A 63 4.73 -1.37 -6.18
C GLY A 63 5.37 -1.55 -4.80
N VAL A 64 5.96 -0.50 -4.22
CA VAL A 64 6.54 -0.52 -2.87
C VAL A 64 5.95 0.63 -2.04
N PRO A 65 4.64 0.64 -1.74
CA PRO A 65 3.96 1.75 -1.05
C PRO A 65 4.45 1.99 0.38
N ASN A 66 5.12 0.99 0.96
CA ASN A 66 5.73 1.04 2.29
C ASN A 66 7.13 1.66 2.31
N LEU A 67 7.75 1.92 1.13
CA LEU A 67 8.98 2.68 1.05
C LEU A 67 8.67 4.16 1.36
N ARG A 68 8.95 4.56 2.60
CA ARG A 68 8.67 5.89 3.14
C ARG A 68 9.90 6.42 3.87
N PRO A 69 10.03 7.75 4.06
CA PRO A 69 11.05 8.32 4.92
C PRO A 69 11.08 7.60 6.27
N ASN A 70 12.24 7.10 6.65
CA ASN A 70 12.42 6.26 7.82
C ASN A 70 13.76 6.62 8.49
N PRO A 71 13.93 6.31 9.79
CA PRO A 71 15.12 6.69 10.54
C PRO A 71 16.36 5.86 10.19
N LEU A 72 16.24 4.76 9.45
CA LEU A 72 17.36 3.86 9.14
C LEU A 72 18.17 4.37 7.95
N TYR A 73 17.51 4.76 6.87
CA TYR A 73 18.19 5.23 5.66
C TYR A 73 17.37 6.26 4.89
N LYS A 74 18.09 7.18 4.27
CA LYS A 74 17.58 8.03 3.19
C LYS A 74 17.74 7.29 1.88
N PHE A 75 16.84 7.53 0.94
CA PHE A 75 16.88 6.93 -0.38
C PHE A 75 16.42 7.93 -1.41
N ASP A 76 16.86 7.73 -2.65
CA ASP A 76 16.50 8.59 -3.77
C ASP A 76 16.62 7.82 -5.09
N PHE A 77 16.04 8.39 -6.14
CA PHE A 77 16.08 7.87 -7.48
C PHE A 77 16.43 9.00 -8.47
N PHE A 78 17.51 8.77 -9.21
CA PHE A 78 17.99 9.70 -10.22
C PHE A 78 17.63 9.14 -11.59
N SER A 79 17.11 9.99 -12.47
CA SER A 79 16.82 9.65 -13.86
C SER A 79 16.95 10.90 -14.73
N ASN A 80 18.09 10.97 -15.42
CA ASN A 80 18.46 12.01 -16.37
C ASN A 80 19.17 11.38 -17.58
N GLU A 81 19.71 12.22 -18.46
CA GLU A 81 20.38 11.78 -19.71
C GLU A 81 21.71 11.05 -19.47
N GLU A 82 22.33 11.21 -18.30
CA GLU A 82 23.61 10.58 -17.97
C GLU A 82 23.46 9.30 -17.16
N GLU A 83 22.47 9.24 -16.26
CA GLU A 83 22.33 8.14 -15.32
C GLU A 83 20.90 7.91 -14.83
N VAL A 84 20.59 6.63 -14.58
CA VAL A 84 19.30 6.16 -14.07
C VAL A 84 19.53 5.15 -12.96
N TYR A 85 19.41 5.56 -11.70
CA TYR A 85 19.71 4.67 -10.58
C TYR A 85 18.95 5.00 -9.30
N TYR A 86 18.73 3.96 -8.50
CA TYR A 86 18.33 4.06 -7.11
C TYR A 86 19.57 4.08 -6.21
N THR A 87 19.52 4.87 -5.14
CA THR A 87 20.56 4.88 -4.10
C THR A 87 19.93 5.02 -2.72
N TYR A 88 20.68 4.57 -1.71
CA TYR A 88 20.34 4.79 -0.32
C TYR A 88 21.59 5.06 0.50
N GLN A 89 21.41 5.78 1.60
CA GLN A 89 22.44 6.11 2.57
C GLN A 89 21.88 5.90 3.98
N PHE A 90 22.56 5.08 4.78
CA PHE A 90 22.20 4.90 6.19
C PHE A 90 22.44 6.18 6.98
N THR A 91 21.62 6.38 8.01
CA THR A 91 21.70 7.55 8.89
C THR A 91 22.87 7.48 9.87
N SER A 92 23.41 6.28 10.11
CA SER A 92 24.62 6.03 10.91
C SER A 92 25.56 5.10 10.16
N GLU A 93 26.87 5.37 10.26
CA GLU A 93 27.92 4.51 9.71
C GLU A 93 28.03 3.17 10.45
N SER A 94 27.50 3.09 11.68
CA SER A 94 27.45 1.84 12.46
C SER A 94 26.43 0.82 11.94
N ILE A 95 25.51 1.23 11.07
CA ILE A 95 24.48 0.33 10.52
C ILE A 95 25.09 -0.49 9.41
N ILE A 96 25.24 -1.80 9.65
CA ILE A 96 25.65 -2.76 8.63
C ILE A 96 24.41 -3.41 8.04
N SER A 97 24.23 -3.29 6.73
CA SER A 97 23.10 -3.88 6.01
C SER A 97 23.43 -4.22 4.58
N SER A 98 22.84 -5.30 4.09
CA SER A 98 22.97 -5.79 2.72
C SER A 98 21.61 -6.08 2.10
N LEU A 99 21.49 -5.87 0.79
CA LEU A 99 20.36 -6.35 -0.02
C LEU A 99 20.85 -7.56 -0.83
N VAL A 100 20.31 -8.73 -0.53
CA VAL A 100 20.77 -10.01 -1.08
C VAL A 100 19.66 -10.66 -1.88
N LEU A 101 20.00 -11.29 -3.00
CA LEU A 101 19.10 -12.12 -3.78
C LEU A 101 19.24 -13.59 -3.36
N ASN A 102 18.15 -14.19 -2.91
CA ASN A 102 18.07 -15.61 -2.55
C ASN A 102 17.48 -16.39 -3.73
N GLN A 103 18.31 -17.18 -4.41
CA GLN A 103 17.90 -17.97 -5.57
C GLN A 103 16.85 -19.03 -5.21
N THR A 104 17.03 -19.72 -4.08
CA THR A 104 16.17 -20.84 -3.66
C THR A 104 14.74 -20.38 -3.43
N THR A 105 14.56 -19.25 -2.72
CA THR A 105 13.24 -18.68 -2.42
C THR A 105 12.76 -17.70 -3.48
N SER A 106 13.63 -17.29 -4.43
CA SER A 106 13.35 -16.26 -5.43
C SER A 106 12.96 -14.91 -4.80
N LEU A 107 13.64 -14.54 -3.71
CA LEU A 107 13.41 -13.31 -2.94
C LEU A 107 14.61 -12.35 -3.02
N ALA A 108 14.32 -11.05 -3.01
CA ALA A 108 15.28 -10.02 -2.61
C ALA A 108 15.04 -9.66 -1.14
N GLU A 109 16.07 -9.76 -0.31
CA GLU A 109 15.99 -9.59 1.13
C GLU A 109 16.95 -8.52 1.64
N ARG A 110 16.46 -7.62 2.50
CA ARG A 110 17.32 -6.69 3.24
C ARG A 110 17.68 -7.29 4.59
N HIS A 111 18.95 -7.58 4.76
CA HIS A 111 19.56 -8.04 5.99
C HIS A 111 20.16 -6.85 6.73
N ILE A 112 19.97 -6.78 8.05
CA ILE A 112 20.61 -5.81 8.95
C ILE A 112 21.32 -6.58 10.05
N TRP A 113 22.57 -6.23 10.32
CA TRP A 113 23.34 -6.82 11.41
C TRP A 113 22.89 -6.26 12.75
N MET A 114 22.51 -7.14 13.66
CA MET A 114 22.08 -6.81 15.01
C MET A 114 23.23 -7.09 15.98
N GLU A 115 23.91 -6.04 16.43
CA GLU A 115 25.14 -6.17 17.23
C GLU A 115 24.88 -6.82 18.60
N ALA A 116 23.77 -6.53 19.26
CA ALA A 116 23.47 -7.08 20.59
C ALA A 116 23.25 -8.60 20.54
N GLU A 117 22.63 -9.10 19.48
CA GLU A 117 22.31 -10.51 19.29
C GLU A 117 23.32 -11.27 18.42
N GLN A 118 24.23 -10.56 17.74
CA GLN A 118 25.19 -11.11 16.77
C GLN A 118 24.52 -11.92 15.64
N ILE A 119 23.40 -11.40 15.10
CA ILE A 119 22.64 -12.05 14.03
C ILE A 119 22.33 -11.10 12.87
N TRP A 120 22.19 -11.67 11.67
CA TRP A 120 21.55 -10.99 10.55
C TRP A 120 20.03 -11.10 10.67
N LYS A 121 19.36 -9.96 10.75
CA LYS A 121 17.90 -9.88 10.76
C LYS A 121 17.38 -9.46 9.40
N ILE A 122 16.48 -10.26 8.84
CA ILE A 122 15.72 -9.89 7.64
C ILE A 122 14.68 -8.85 8.05
N THR A 123 14.71 -7.70 7.38
CA THR A 123 13.81 -6.57 7.66
C THR A 123 12.84 -6.26 6.53
N LEU A 124 13.14 -6.75 5.32
CA LEU A 124 12.32 -6.55 4.14
C LEU A 124 12.57 -7.69 3.16
N SER A 125 11.51 -8.20 2.52
CA SER A 125 11.58 -9.18 1.45
C SER A 125 10.68 -8.78 0.28
N ARG A 126 11.06 -9.17 -0.94
CA ARG A 126 10.26 -9.01 -2.16
C ARG A 126 10.41 -10.22 -3.09
N PRO A 127 9.34 -10.72 -3.75
CA PRO A 127 7.91 -10.42 -3.54
C PRO A 127 7.42 -10.57 -2.09
N GLN A 128 6.34 -9.87 -1.73
CA GLN A 128 5.76 -9.95 -0.37
C GLN A 128 4.58 -10.93 -0.25
N ASP A 129 3.84 -11.12 -1.33
CA ASP A 129 2.69 -12.03 -1.42
C ASP A 129 2.35 -12.28 -2.91
N ASP A 130 1.36 -13.13 -3.17
CA ASP A 130 0.98 -13.58 -4.50
C ASP A 130 0.64 -12.44 -5.48
N CYS A 131 0.24 -11.26 -5.03
CA CYS A 131 -0.04 -10.13 -5.93
C CYS A 131 1.21 -9.34 -6.35
N ASP A 132 2.37 -9.63 -5.78
CA ASP A 132 3.65 -9.05 -6.21
C ASP A 132 4.27 -9.84 -7.38
N ASP A 133 3.89 -11.10 -7.58
CA ASP A 133 4.31 -11.91 -8.73
C ASP A 133 3.82 -11.27 -10.04
N TYR A 134 4.69 -11.27 -11.05
CA TYR A 134 4.42 -10.55 -12.28
C TYR A 134 3.25 -11.14 -13.07
N GLY A 135 2.24 -10.29 -13.36
CA GLY A 135 1.21 -10.59 -14.35
C GLY A 135 0.14 -11.61 -13.92
N VAL A 136 -0.05 -11.85 -12.62
CA VAL A 136 -0.96 -12.87 -12.05
C VAL A 136 -2.39 -12.77 -12.55
N CYS A 137 -2.92 -11.55 -12.77
CA CYS A 137 -4.31 -11.35 -13.20
C CYS A 137 -4.49 -11.14 -14.71
N GLY A 138 -3.42 -11.31 -15.49
CA GLY A 138 -3.44 -11.08 -16.94
C GLY A 138 -3.70 -9.62 -17.34
N ALA A 139 -3.90 -9.41 -18.64
CA ALA A 139 -4.18 -8.09 -19.22
C ALA A 139 -5.48 -7.49 -18.67
N ASN A 140 -5.46 -6.20 -18.31
CA ASN A 140 -6.59 -5.42 -17.77
C ASN A 140 -7.27 -6.04 -16.53
N GLY A 141 -6.58 -6.98 -15.87
CA GLY A 141 -6.93 -7.52 -14.58
C GLY A 141 -6.21 -6.78 -13.46
N ILE A 142 -6.80 -6.79 -12.27
CA ILE A 142 -6.26 -6.18 -11.06
C ILE A 142 -6.18 -7.22 -9.95
N CYS A 143 -5.02 -7.28 -9.29
CA CYS A 143 -4.78 -8.16 -8.16
C CYS A 143 -5.09 -7.44 -6.84
N ASN A 144 -5.95 -8.02 -6.00
CA ASN A 144 -6.23 -7.54 -4.66
C ASN A 144 -6.15 -8.72 -3.69
N ILE A 145 -5.11 -8.71 -2.84
CA ILE A 145 -4.79 -9.81 -1.92
C ILE A 145 -5.88 -10.07 -0.86
N ILE A 146 -6.78 -9.10 -0.62
CA ILE A 146 -7.89 -9.22 0.34
C ILE A 146 -9.16 -9.74 -0.36
N ALA A 147 -9.24 -9.64 -1.68
CA ALA A 147 -10.42 -10.05 -2.44
C ALA A 147 -10.46 -11.56 -2.69
N THR A 148 -11.68 -12.10 -2.79
CA THR A 148 -11.94 -13.48 -3.20
C THR A 148 -12.93 -13.47 -4.36
N PRO A 149 -12.53 -13.84 -5.59
CA PRO A 149 -11.18 -14.21 -6.01
C PRO A 149 -10.18 -13.03 -5.99
N VAL A 150 -8.89 -13.34 -5.85
CA VAL A 150 -7.78 -12.37 -5.77
C VAL A 150 -7.69 -11.49 -7.02
N CYS A 151 -7.98 -12.07 -8.19
CA CYS A 151 -8.01 -11.37 -9.46
C CYS A 151 -9.42 -10.95 -9.85
N GLN A 152 -9.55 -9.69 -10.24
CA GLN A 152 -10.77 -9.10 -10.76
C GLN A 152 -10.47 -8.37 -12.06
N CYS A 153 -11.48 -8.18 -12.92
CA CYS A 153 -11.33 -7.26 -14.03
C CYS A 153 -11.42 -5.82 -13.52
N LEU A 154 -10.68 -4.91 -14.14
CA LEU A 154 -10.89 -3.49 -13.92
C LEU A 154 -12.37 -3.13 -14.19
N MET A 155 -12.96 -2.25 -13.39
CA MET A 155 -14.34 -1.81 -13.60
C MET A 155 -14.53 -1.31 -15.03
N GLY A 156 -15.54 -1.82 -15.76
CA GLY A 156 -15.75 -1.54 -17.20
C GLY A 156 -15.10 -2.55 -18.15
N PHE A 157 -14.54 -3.63 -17.60
CA PHE A 157 -13.99 -4.76 -18.31
C PHE A 157 -14.63 -6.06 -17.80
N LYS A 158 -14.63 -7.07 -18.68
CA LYS A 158 -15.11 -8.44 -18.40
C LYS A 158 -14.05 -9.46 -18.76
N PRO A 159 -14.10 -10.67 -18.17
CA PRO A 159 -13.16 -11.72 -18.51
C PRO A 159 -13.20 -12.04 -20.01
N LYS A 160 -12.03 -12.17 -20.62
CA LYS A 160 -11.93 -12.57 -22.04
C LYS A 160 -12.53 -13.96 -22.29
N SER A 161 -12.35 -14.86 -21.31
CA SER A 161 -12.97 -16.18 -21.28
C SER A 161 -13.69 -16.40 -19.95
N PRO A 162 -15.02 -16.18 -19.88
CA PRO A 162 -15.80 -16.39 -18.66
C PRO A 162 -15.74 -17.83 -18.13
N ALA A 163 -15.62 -18.82 -19.02
CA ALA A 163 -15.51 -20.23 -18.63
C ALA A 163 -14.21 -20.52 -17.88
N ARG A 164 -13.07 -20.02 -18.37
CA ARG A 164 -11.76 -20.16 -17.71
C ARG A 164 -11.68 -19.35 -16.41
N TRP A 165 -12.25 -18.15 -16.42
CA TRP A 165 -12.27 -17.28 -15.24
C TRP A 165 -13.01 -17.92 -14.05
N LYS A 166 -14.10 -18.66 -14.31
CA LYS A 166 -14.82 -19.44 -13.28
C LYS A 166 -13.98 -20.56 -12.67
N LEU A 167 -12.97 -21.03 -13.39
CA LEU A 167 -11.98 -22.02 -12.93
C LEU A 167 -10.73 -21.36 -12.35
N ILE A 168 -10.77 -20.05 -12.09
CA ILE A 168 -9.64 -19.26 -11.54
C ILE A 168 -8.46 -19.15 -12.53
N ASP A 169 -8.64 -19.57 -13.80
CA ASP A 169 -7.68 -19.30 -14.87
C ASP A 169 -7.88 -17.88 -15.41
N THR A 170 -7.03 -16.97 -14.94
CA THR A 170 -7.00 -15.54 -15.25
C THR A 170 -6.01 -15.19 -16.37
N SER A 171 -5.32 -16.18 -16.94
CA SER A 171 -4.21 -15.97 -17.89
C SER A 171 -4.59 -15.19 -19.15
N GLN A 172 -5.85 -15.28 -19.58
CA GLN A 172 -6.37 -14.55 -20.74
C GLN A 172 -6.76 -13.09 -20.43
N GLY A 173 -6.75 -12.70 -19.16
CA GLY A 173 -7.11 -11.36 -18.70
C GLY A 173 -8.54 -10.97 -19.03
N CYS A 174 -8.72 -9.68 -19.18
CA CYS A 174 -9.99 -9.00 -19.35
C CYS A 174 -9.98 -8.12 -20.61
N ILE A 175 -11.16 -7.99 -21.20
CA ILE A 175 -11.43 -7.13 -22.35
C ILE A 175 -12.47 -6.09 -21.97
N ARG A 176 -12.49 -4.97 -22.68
CA ARG A 176 -13.49 -3.91 -22.44
C ARG A 176 -14.90 -4.44 -22.60
N ASP A 177 -15.81 -3.98 -21.75
CA ASP A 177 -17.23 -4.26 -21.90
C ASP A 177 -17.80 -3.65 -23.17
N LYS A 178 -17.37 -2.41 -23.45
CA LYS A 178 -17.73 -1.62 -24.62
C LYS A 178 -16.45 -1.20 -25.36
N PRO A 179 -16.32 -1.53 -26.66
CA PRO A 179 -15.20 -1.07 -27.48
C PRO A 179 -15.10 0.46 -27.52
N LEU A 180 -13.88 0.95 -27.70
CA LEU A 180 -13.61 2.36 -27.99
C LEU A 180 -13.46 2.53 -29.50
N ASP A 181 -14.01 3.61 -30.05
CA ASP A 181 -13.93 3.94 -31.48
C ASP A 181 -13.20 5.27 -31.72
N CYS A 182 -12.77 5.97 -30.66
CA CYS A 182 -12.10 7.28 -30.69
C CYS A 182 -12.91 8.41 -31.38
N LYS A 183 -14.12 8.12 -31.83
CA LYS A 183 -15.02 9.06 -32.53
C LYS A 183 -16.16 9.51 -31.62
N SER A 184 -16.63 8.58 -30.79
CA SER A 184 -17.68 8.81 -29.81
C SER A 184 -17.13 9.56 -28.59
N ALA A 185 -18.02 10.11 -27.76
CA ALA A 185 -17.62 10.73 -26.51
C ALA A 185 -16.90 9.69 -25.62
N GLU A 186 -15.70 10.02 -25.18
CA GLU A 186 -14.85 9.20 -24.32
C GLU A 186 -14.38 10.03 -23.13
N GLY A 187 -14.00 9.34 -22.06
CA GLY A 187 -13.45 9.98 -20.87
C GLY A 187 -12.63 8.99 -20.07
N PHE A 188 -12.49 9.25 -18.78
CA PHE A 188 -11.63 8.44 -17.93
C PHE A 188 -12.30 8.15 -16.59
N ASN A 189 -12.11 6.93 -16.11
CA ASN A 189 -12.37 6.58 -14.74
C ASN A 189 -11.07 6.65 -13.94
N LYS A 190 -11.16 7.28 -12.76
CA LYS A 190 -10.05 7.33 -11.81
C LYS A 190 -10.04 6.07 -10.97
N PHE A 191 -8.95 5.33 -11.03
CA PHE A 191 -8.62 4.23 -10.13
C PHE A 191 -7.60 4.73 -9.12
N VAL A 192 -7.72 4.28 -7.88
CA VAL A 192 -6.89 4.75 -6.76
C VAL A 192 -6.17 3.60 -6.10
N ASN A 193 -5.10 3.92 -5.38
CA ASN A 193 -4.31 2.99 -4.58
C ASN A 193 -3.70 1.84 -5.39
N LEU A 194 -3.17 2.14 -6.58
CA LEU A 194 -2.63 1.12 -7.48
C LEU A 194 -1.11 1.04 -7.43
N LYS A 195 -0.58 -0.16 -7.64
CA LYS A 195 0.69 -0.35 -8.34
C LYS A 195 0.42 -0.04 -9.82
N LEU A 196 1.07 0.98 -10.36
CA LEU A 196 0.92 1.38 -11.76
C LEU A 196 1.28 0.23 -12.70
N PRO A 197 0.70 0.10 -13.91
CA PRO A 197 0.95 -1.01 -14.83
C PRO A 197 2.41 -1.08 -15.30
N ASP A 198 2.81 -2.22 -15.87
CA ASP A 198 4.08 -2.39 -16.58
C ASP A 198 4.29 -1.25 -17.60
N THR A 199 5.50 -0.68 -17.64
CA THR A 199 5.79 0.54 -18.40
C THR A 199 6.47 0.30 -19.75
N THR A 200 6.57 -0.96 -20.21
CA THR A 200 7.19 -1.30 -21.50
C THR A 200 6.60 -0.47 -22.64
N ASN A 201 5.27 -0.30 -22.66
CA ASN A 201 4.56 0.52 -23.64
C ASN A 201 4.05 1.81 -22.98
N SER A 202 4.98 2.64 -22.51
CA SER A 202 4.66 3.93 -21.88
C SER A 202 5.39 5.10 -22.52
N TRP A 203 4.92 6.30 -22.24
CA TRP A 203 5.56 7.56 -22.61
C TRP A 203 5.48 8.55 -21.46
N VAL A 204 6.56 9.31 -21.23
CA VAL A 204 6.63 10.26 -20.11
C VAL A 204 7.01 11.67 -20.58
N ASN A 205 6.41 12.68 -19.97
CA ASN A 205 6.84 14.06 -20.09
C ASN A 205 6.71 14.79 -18.75
N LYS A 206 7.86 15.21 -18.20
CA LYS A 206 7.95 15.81 -16.87
C LYS A 206 7.41 17.26 -16.80
N SER A 207 7.29 17.95 -17.94
CA SER A 207 6.87 19.35 -17.99
C SER A 207 5.35 19.52 -18.04
N MET A 208 4.62 18.50 -18.51
CA MET A 208 3.17 18.56 -18.63
C MET A 208 2.47 18.50 -17.27
N ASN A 209 1.30 19.14 -17.16
CA ASN A 209 0.39 18.93 -16.04
C ASN A 209 -0.65 17.84 -16.34
N LEU A 210 -1.40 17.44 -15.31
CA LEU A 210 -2.39 16.36 -15.42
C LEU A 210 -3.51 16.64 -16.45
N SER A 211 -3.93 17.90 -16.61
CA SER A 211 -4.95 18.29 -17.59
C SER A 211 -4.44 18.16 -19.02
N GLU A 212 -3.22 18.63 -19.27
CA GLU A 212 -2.55 18.46 -20.57
C GLU A 212 -2.33 16.97 -20.88
N CYS A 213 -2.00 16.18 -19.85
CA CYS A 213 -1.83 14.73 -19.97
C CYS A 213 -3.14 14.04 -20.40
N ARG A 214 -4.26 14.43 -19.77
CA ARG A 214 -5.60 13.98 -20.16
C ARG A 214 -5.91 14.32 -21.61
N ASP A 215 -5.70 15.56 -22.02
CA ASP A 215 -6.04 16.03 -23.36
C ASP A 215 -5.15 15.39 -24.43
N LYS A 216 -3.87 15.16 -24.11
CA LYS A 216 -2.96 14.41 -24.99
C LYS A 216 -3.43 12.96 -25.15
N CYS A 217 -3.80 12.29 -24.06
CA CYS A 217 -4.32 10.93 -24.12
C CYS A 217 -5.62 10.84 -24.92
N LEU A 218 -6.54 11.81 -24.80
CA LEU A 218 -7.77 11.82 -25.60
C LEU A 218 -7.50 11.95 -27.10
N LYS A 219 -6.56 12.80 -27.48
CA LYS A 219 -6.18 13.03 -28.89
C LYS A 219 -5.51 11.81 -29.52
N ASP A 220 -4.85 10.97 -28.72
CA ASP A 220 -4.20 9.76 -29.19
C ASP A 220 -5.10 8.54 -28.99
N CYS A 221 -5.71 8.04 -30.05
CA CYS A 221 -6.64 6.90 -30.00
C CYS A 221 -6.03 5.60 -29.45
N SER A 222 -4.69 5.47 -29.44
CA SER A 222 -4.01 4.31 -28.88
C SER A 222 -3.78 4.42 -27.36
N CYS A 223 -3.92 5.61 -26.79
CA CYS A 223 -3.71 5.84 -25.36
C CYS A 223 -4.79 5.13 -24.53
N MET A 224 -4.32 4.31 -23.60
CA MET A 224 -5.14 3.48 -22.72
C MET A 224 -5.38 4.14 -21.36
N ALA A 225 -4.36 4.76 -20.79
CA ALA A 225 -4.43 5.34 -19.45
C ALA A 225 -3.38 6.45 -19.27
N TYR A 226 -3.59 7.31 -18.28
CA TYR A 226 -2.61 8.31 -17.88
C TYR A 226 -2.56 8.56 -16.38
N THR A 227 -1.46 9.15 -15.91
CA THR A 227 -1.31 9.69 -14.55
C THR A 227 -0.19 10.73 -14.47
N ASN A 228 -0.01 11.37 -13.31
CA ASN A 228 1.19 12.17 -13.04
C ASN A 228 2.41 11.24 -12.92
N SER A 229 3.54 11.61 -13.51
CA SER A 229 4.81 10.87 -13.33
C SER A 229 5.48 11.18 -11.99
N ASP A 230 5.13 12.32 -11.37
CA ASP A 230 5.63 12.71 -10.05
C ASP A 230 4.44 13.10 -9.15
N ILE A 231 4.28 12.42 -8.01
CA ILE A 231 3.16 12.64 -7.10
C ILE A 231 3.46 13.62 -5.97
N ARG A 232 4.65 14.25 -5.95
CA ARG A 232 5.01 15.22 -4.92
C ARG A 232 4.14 16.48 -5.00
N GLY A 233 3.82 17.06 -3.85
CA GLY A 233 2.99 18.26 -3.77
C GLY A 233 1.59 18.02 -4.33
N THR A 234 1.21 18.77 -5.36
CA THR A 234 -0.06 18.60 -6.09
C THR A 234 0.02 17.60 -7.24
N GLY A 235 1.19 17.02 -7.47
CA GLY A 235 1.51 16.17 -8.62
C GLY A 235 1.90 16.97 -9.86
N SER A 236 2.78 16.39 -10.67
CA SER A 236 3.29 16.97 -11.91
C SER A 236 3.78 15.90 -12.89
N GLY A 237 4.05 16.33 -14.12
CA GLY A 237 4.43 15.46 -15.22
C GLY A 237 3.27 14.62 -15.73
N CYS A 238 3.55 13.85 -16.76
CA CYS A 238 2.58 13.03 -17.47
C CYS A 238 3.22 11.68 -17.79
N ALA A 239 2.54 10.60 -17.45
CA ALA A 239 2.84 9.26 -17.92
C ALA A 239 1.61 8.72 -18.65
N LEU A 240 1.80 8.21 -19.88
CA LEU A 240 0.79 7.57 -20.71
C LEU A 240 1.11 6.09 -20.87
N TRP A 241 0.08 5.25 -20.94
CA TRP A 241 0.20 3.83 -21.31
C TRP A 241 -0.55 3.54 -22.59
N PHE A 242 -0.02 2.62 -23.39
CA PHE A 242 -0.58 2.19 -24.66
C PHE A 242 -0.82 0.67 -24.67
N GLY A 243 -1.96 0.25 -25.21
CA GLY A 243 -2.34 -1.17 -25.26
C GLY A 243 -2.87 -1.72 -23.93
N ASP A 244 -2.73 -3.03 -23.72
CA ASP A 244 -3.22 -3.71 -22.52
C ASP A 244 -2.43 -3.30 -21.27
N LEU A 245 -3.14 -3.06 -20.16
CA LEU A 245 -2.52 -2.75 -18.88
C LEU A 245 -2.22 -4.05 -18.13
N ILE A 246 -0.96 -4.29 -17.78
CA ILE A 246 -0.52 -5.57 -17.19
C ILE A 246 0.11 -5.31 -15.81
N ASP A 247 0.02 -6.31 -14.92
CA ASP A 247 0.70 -6.32 -13.62
C ASP A 247 0.23 -5.20 -12.67
N ILE A 248 -1.08 -4.97 -12.63
CA ILE A 248 -1.73 -4.03 -11.71
C ILE A 248 -2.09 -4.73 -10.41
N ARG A 249 -1.79 -4.05 -9.31
CA ARG A 249 -2.18 -4.44 -7.96
C ARG A 249 -2.95 -3.31 -7.27
N GLN A 250 -3.99 -3.65 -6.51
CA GLN A 250 -4.64 -2.73 -5.59
C GLN A 250 -4.07 -2.87 -4.18
N PHE A 251 -3.74 -1.74 -3.56
CA PHE A 251 -3.37 -1.67 -2.16
C PHE A 251 -4.55 -1.22 -1.30
N PRO A 252 -4.67 -1.68 -0.04
CA PRO A 252 -5.70 -1.19 0.88
C PRO A 252 -5.56 0.30 1.17
N THR A 253 -4.32 0.77 1.29
CA THR A 253 -3.96 2.18 1.48
C THR A 253 -2.63 2.49 0.80
N GLY A 254 -2.42 3.75 0.41
CA GLY A 254 -1.26 4.14 -0.39
C GLY A 254 -1.36 3.62 -1.83
N GLY A 255 -0.27 3.67 -2.57
CA GLY A 255 -0.27 3.46 -4.03
C GLY A 255 -0.53 4.75 -4.79
N ASP A 256 -0.81 4.61 -6.08
CA ASP A 256 -0.92 5.71 -7.04
C ASP A 256 -2.29 5.71 -7.73
N ASP A 257 -2.67 6.88 -8.26
CA ASP A 257 -3.88 7.04 -9.05
C ASP A 257 -3.60 6.74 -10.53
N LEU A 258 -4.56 6.15 -11.24
CA LEU A 258 -4.48 5.92 -12.68
C LEU A 258 -5.83 6.25 -13.34
N TYR A 259 -5.80 7.02 -14.40
CA TYR A 259 -6.98 7.39 -15.17
C TYR A 259 -7.06 6.52 -16.42
N ILE A 260 -7.99 5.57 -16.43
CA ILE A 260 -8.14 4.60 -17.53
C ILE A 260 -9.24 5.07 -18.47
N ARG A 261 -8.93 5.10 -19.77
CA ARG A 261 -9.84 5.57 -20.83
C ARG A 261 -11.07 4.69 -20.91
N MET A 262 -12.24 5.29 -21.09
CA MET A 262 -13.55 4.63 -21.10
C MET A 262 -14.49 5.26 -22.12
N SER A 263 -15.48 4.49 -22.58
CA SER A 263 -16.58 5.03 -23.36
C SER A 263 -17.45 5.93 -22.47
N ALA A 264 -18.00 7.03 -22.98
CA ALA A 264 -18.86 7.91 -22.18
C ALA A 264 -20.06 7.16 -21.57
N SER A 265 -20.64 6.22 -22.32
CA SER A 265 -21.76 5.40 -21.83
C SER A 265 -21.39 4.50 -20.64
N SER A 266 -20.10 4.14 -20.49
CA SER A 266 -19.61 3.42 -19.31
C SER A 266 -19.49 4.34 -18.10
N LEU A 267 -19.23 5.64 -18.31
CA LEU A 267 -19.14 6.65 -17.25
C LEU A 267 -20.52 6.98 -16.67
N GLU A 268 -21.57 6.95 -17.49
CA GLU A 268 -22.96 7.16 -17.06
C GLU A 268 -23.50 5.97 -16.26
N GLY A 269 -23.13 4.74 -16.63
CA GLY A 269 -23.49 3.54 -15.87
C GLY A 269 -22.94 3.57 -14.43
N THR A 270 -21.74 4.13 -14.22
CA THR A 270 -21.19 4.34 -12.87
C THR A 270 -21.98 5.38 -12.10
N LYS A 271 -22.45 6.46 -12.75
CA LYS A 271 -23.35 7.44 -12.12
C LYS A 271 -24.67 6.79 -11.68
N ASN A 272 -25.20 5.84 -12.45
CA ASN A 272 -26.47 5.17 -12.18
C ASN A 272 -26.41 4.08 -11.09
N VAL A 273 -25.21 3.55 -10.78
CA VAL A 273 -25.00 2.74 -9.56
C VAL A 273 -24.97 3.65 -8.32
N THR A 274 -24.60 4.92 -8.50
CA THR A 274 -24.65 5.96 -7.45
C THR A 274 -25.90 6.84 -7.47
N THR A 275 -26.89 6.62 -8.34
CA THR A 275 -28.15 7.39 -8.34
C THR A 275 -29.14 6.84 -7.30
N GLY A 276 -28.71 6.86 -6.04
CA GLY A 276 -29.53 7.51 -5.02
C GLY A 276 -29.28 9.02 -5.14
N LYS A 277 -30.25 9.73 -5.72
CA LYS A 277 -30.34 11.20 -5.89
C LYS A 277 -29.33 12.02 -5.06
N SER A 278 -28.46 12.76 -5.75
CA SER A 278 -27.93 14.03 -5.24
C SER A 278 -27.84 15.02 -6.40
N ASP A 279 -28.77 15.96 -6.39
CA ASP A 279 -28.72 17.17 -7.21
C ASP A 279 -27.63 18.13 -6.71
N PRO A 280 -27.14 19.05 -7.56
CA PRO A 280 -25.94 19.82 -7.30
C PRO A 280 -26.25 21.16 -6.61
N GLY A 281 -25.37 21.54 -5.68
CA GLY A 281 -25.22 22.91 -5.21
C GLY A 281 -25.71 23.17 -3.78
N GLY A 282 -24.80 23.68 -2.96
CA GLY A 282 -25.14 24.33 -1.69
C GLY A 282 -24.55 23.65 -0.46
N ALA A 283 -23.44 24.20 0.01
CA ALA A 283 -22.94 23.98 1.36
C ALA A 283 -24.07 24.17 2.39
N LYS A 284 -24.30 23.15 3.25
CA LYS A 284 -24.64 23.21 4.70
C LYS A 284 -25.45 21.97 5.14
N GLY A 285 -24.84 21.18 6.03
CA GLY A 285 -25.55 20.47 7.10
C GLY A 285 -26.07 19.06 6.81
N GLY A 286 -25.65 18.07 7.61
CA GLY A 286 -26.39 16.81 7.69
C GLY A 286 -25.70 15.54 8.21
N THR A 287 -24.94 15.58 9.32
CA THR A 287 -24.75 14.37 10.15
C THR A 287 -25.47 14.60 11.49
N LYS A 288 -26.79 14.81 11.44
CA LYS A 288 -27.58 15.25 12.60
C LYS A 288 -28.20 14.15 13.47
N TRP A 289 -28.00 12.87 13.15
CA TRP A 289 -28.62 11.77 13.94
C TRP A 289 -27.64 10.82 14.65
N ILE A 290 -26.34 10.89 14.38
CA ILE A 290 -25.35 9.99 15.02
C ILE A 290 -24.75 10.62 16.29
N ILE A 291 -24.51 11.93 16.28
CA ILE A 291 -23.89 12.65 17.40
C ILE A 291 -24.76 12.64 18.68
N PRO A 292 -26.08 12.94 18.66
CA PRO A 292 -26.86 12.89 19.89
C PRO A 292 -27.01 11.47 20.44
N VAL A 293 -27.06 10.44 19.59
CA VAL A 293 -27.19 9.04 20.03
C VAL A 293 -25.93 8.56 20.74
N VAL A 294 -24.74 8.90 20.22
CA VAL A 294 -23.46 8.58 20.87
C VAL A 294 -23.31 9.37 22.17
N ILE A 295 -23.67 10.65 22.20
CA ILE A 295 -23.60 11.47 23.42
C ILE A 295 -24.55 10.92 24.49
N VAL A 296 -25.79 10.59 24.16
CA VAL A 296 -26.75 10.00 25.12
C VAL A 296 -26.24 8.65 25.63
N ALA A 297 -25.70 7.79 24.76
CA ALA A 297 -25.14 6.51 25.18
C ALA A 297 -23.94 6.68 26.12
N THR A 298 -23.02 7.61 25.82
CA THR A 298 -21.86 7.88 26.70
C THR A 298 -22.28 8.46 28.06
N ILE A 299 -23.27 9.34 28.11
CA ILE A 299 -23.79 9.90 29.36
C ILE A 299 -24.45 8.82 30.22
N VAL A 300 -25.22 7.90 29.63
CA VAL A 300 -25.85 6.78 30.35
C VAL A 300 -24.79 5.85 30.94
N VAL A 301 -23.72 5.55 30.19
CA VAL A 301 -22.64 4.69 30.68
C VAL A 301 -21.87 5.38 31.81
N ILE A 302 -21.52 6.66 31.66
CA ILE A 302 -20.77 7.41 32.69
C ILE A 302 -21.62 7.57 33.96
N SER A 303 -22.91 7.90 33.84
CA SER A 303 -23.80 8.00 35.00
C SER A 303 -24.00 6.66 35.70
N GLY A 304 -24.09 5.56 34.95
CA GLY A 304 -24.12 4.20 35.52
C GLY A 304 -22.85 3.87 36.32
N ILE A 305 -21.67 4.21 35.79
CA ILE A 305 -20.38 4.00 36.48
C ILE A 305 -20.30 4.86 37.74
N LEU A 306 -20.71 6.13 37.68
CA LEU A 306 -20.69 7.02 38.84
C LEU A 306 -21.65 6.55 39.93
N ILE A 307 -22.85 6.10 39.59
CA ILE A 307 -23.82 5.55 40.53
C ILE A 307 -23.28 4.27 41.18
N MET A 308 -22.71 3.34 40.40
CA MET A 308 -22.05 2.14 40.92
C MET A 308 -20.88 2.48 41.86
N SER A 309 -20.07 3.47 41.50
CA SER A 309 -18.96 3.94 42.34
C SER A 309 -19.45 4.57 43.64
N TYR A 310 -20.56 5.31 43.60
CA TYR A 310 -21.18 5.89 44.80
C TYR A 310 -21.74 4.80 45.72
N TYR A 311 -22.42 3.78 45.20
CA TYR A 311 -22.96 2.69 46.02
C TYR A 311 -21.86 1.81 46.61
N THR A 312 -20.77 1.55 45.87
CA THR A 312 -19.61 0.84 46.40
C THR A 312 -18.85 1.65 47.45
N TRP A 313 -18.71 2.97 47.26
CA TRP A 313 -18.14 3.87 48.27
C TRP A 313 -19.01 3.97 49.52
N LYS A 314 -20.33 4.14 49.36
CA LYS A 314 -21.30 4.17 50.48
C LYS A 314 -21.36 2.83 51.22
N GLY A 315 -21.22 1.71 50.50
CA GLY A 315 -21.08 0.39 51.09
C GLY A 315 -19.81 0.27 51.93
N ARG A 316 -18.67 0.79 51.45
CA ARG A 316 -17.41 0.81 52.19
C ARG A 316 -17.48 1.68 53.44
N THR A 317 -18.03 2.90 53.37
CA THR A 317 -18.16 3.78 54.54
C THR A 317 -19.14 3.25 55.59
N ALA A 318 -20.21 2.54 55.17
CA ALA A 318 -21.10 1.83 56.10
C ALA A 318 -20.43 0.61 56.77
N THR A 319 -19.45 -0.02 56.10
CA THR A 319 -18.69 -1.15 56.66
C THR A 319 -17.60 -0.65 57.61
N GLU A 320 -16.89 0.43 57.25
CA GLU A 320 -15.89 1.08 58.11
C GLU A 320 -16.51 1.68 59.38
N GLY A 321 -17.70 2.29 59.29
CA GLY A 321 -18.44 2.79 60.45
C GLY A 321 -18.92 1.68 61.40
N LYS A 322 -19.16 0.46 60.91
CA LYS A 322 -19.48 -0.71 61.75
C LYS A 322 -18.24 -1.31 62.40
N ILE A 323 -17.09 -1.30 61.74
CA ILE A 323 -15.81 -1.79 62.28
C ILE A 323 -15.30 -0.86 63.40
N LEU A 324 -15.40 0.46 63.23
CA LEU A 324 -15.00 1.43 64.26
C LEU A 324 -15.92 1.41 65.50
N ASN A 325 -17.23 1.22 65.32
CA ASN A 325 -18.16 1.05 66.45
C ASN A 325 -17.98 -0.29 67.17
N TYR A 326 -17.58 -1.36 66.48
CA TYR A 326 -17.24 -2.64 67.10
C TYR A 326 -15.93 -2.56 67.90
N SER A 327 -14.90 -1.86 67.39
CA SER A 327 -13.63 -1.71 68.12
C SER A 327 -13.75 -0.80 69.34
N HIS A 328 -14.58 0.26 69.29
CA HIS A 328 -14.85 1.11 70.45
C HIS A 328 -15.67 0.39 71.53
N ALA A 329 -16.67 -0.42 71.15
CA ALA A 329 -17.45 -1.24 72.09
C ALA A 329 -16.65 -2.40 72.69
N HIS A 330 -15.67 -2.94 71.97
CA HIS A 330 -14.75 -3.97 72.50
C HIS A 330 -13.68 -3.37 73.42
N SER A 331 -13.14 -2.18 73.10
CA SER A 331 -12.14 -1.47 73.92
C SER A 331 -12.69 -1.01 75.28
N GLN A 332 -13.94 -0.55 75.35
CA GLN A 332 -14.57 -0.17 76.63
C GLN A 332 -14.96 -1.37 77.52
N ARG A 333 -15.08 -2.58 76.97
CA ARG A 333 -15.30 -3.80 77.76
C ARG A 333 -14.00 -4.42 78.29
N THR A 334 -12.85 -4.13 77.68
CA THR A 334 -11.54 -4.70 78.07
C THR A 334 -10.73 -3.81 79.03
N CYS A 335 -11.12 -2.57 79.32
CA CYS A 335 -10.44 -1.70 80.30
C CYS A 335 -10.92 -1.88 81.76
N ASN A 336 -11.83 -2.82 82.05
CA ASN A 336 -12.33 -3.11 83.41
C ASN A 336 -11.93 -4.50 83.94
N GLY A 337 -10.87 -5.12 83.41
CA GLY A 337 -10.43 -6.42 83.91
C GLY A 337 -8.95 -6.66 83.73
N VAL A 338 -8.24 -6.77 84.86
CA VAL A 338 -7.01 -7.59 85.05
C VAL A 338 -5.76 -6.97 84.40
N ASN A 339 -4.88 -6.20 85.06
CA ASN A 339 -4.19 -6.43 86.34
C ASN A 339 -3.89 -7.91 86.57
N LEU A 340 -2.68 -8.38 86.21
CA LEU A 340 -1.76 -9.10 87.11
C LEU A 340 -0.70 -9.96 86.36
N TRP A 341 0.53 -9.82 86.87
CA TRP A 341 1.69 -10.74 86.90
C TRP A 341 2.76 -10.76 85.78
N ASN A 342 3.92 -10.26 86.23
CA ASN A 342 5.30 -10.50 85.81
C ASN A 342 5.72 -11.98 85.85
N PHE A 343 6.63 -12.40 84.96
CA PHE A 343 8.05 -12.66 85.26
C PHE A 343 8.84 -12.78 83.96
#